data_AF-A0A2P6CCI6-F1
#
_entry.id   AF-A0A2P6CCI6-F1
#
_cell.length_a   1.000
_cell.length_b   1.000
_cell.length_c   1.000
_cell.angle_alpha   90.00
_cell.angle_beta   90.00
_cell.angle_gamma   90.00
#
_symmetry.space_group_name_H-M   'P 1'
#
loop_
_entity.id
_entity.type
_entity.pdbx_description
1 polymer ?
#
loop_
_entity_poly.entity_id
_entity_poly.type
_entity_poly.pdbx_seq_one_letter_code
_entity_poly.pdbx_strand_id
1 'polypeptide(L)'
;MKKGVIVVFEKNDIDVLEKFPLKSFFNKQLKICLVNNGNDNKILKLLFKLKESSKFDISILNLRKEKASMAAVKAGVRFLSKTEDINLIVHTPPKNIFNKNLMKKMLKISDDDLALKIDERVLLRKVYALDELINC
;
A
#
# COMPACT_ATOMS: atom_id res chain seq x y z
N MET A 1 -3.74 1.06 16.94
CA MET A 1 -2.81 0.25 16.12
C MET A 1 -2.28 1.08 14.96
N LYS A 2 -0.96 1.08 14.70
CA LYS A 2 -0.40 1.70 13.48
C LYS A 2 -0.60 0.77 12.28
N LYS A 3 -1.16 1.33 11.20
CA LYS A 3 -1.50 0.59 9.98
C LYS A 3 -0.72 1.15 8.79
N GLY A 4 -0.17 0.25 7.99
CA GLY A 4 0.52 0.53 6.75
C GLY A 4 -0.26 0.03 5.55
N VAL A 5 -0.25 0.79 4.46
CA VAL A 5 -0.73 0.33 3.15
C VAL A 5 0.41 0.41 2.15
N ILE A 6 0.60 -0.68 1.40
CA ILE A 6 1.54 -0.75 0.29
C ILE A 6 0.73 -0.85 -1.00
N VAL A 7 1.00 0.07 -1.93
CA VAL A 7 0.45 0.03 -3.27
C VAL A 7 1.59 -0.13 -4.25
N VAL A 8 1.56 -1.20 -5.02
CA VAL A 8 2.56 -1.45 -6.06
C VAL A 8 2.00 -0.98 -7.39
N PHE A 9 2.70 -0.05 -8.04
CA PHE A 9 2.39 0.45 -9.37
C PHE A 9 3.34 -0.19 -10.38
N GLU A 10 2.74 -0.87 -11.34
CA GLU A 10 3.40 -1.37 -12.54
C GLU A 10 3.33 -0.32 -13.65
N LYS A 11 4.13 -0.50 -14.70
CA LYS A 11 4.18 0.42 -15.85
C LYS A 11 2.82 0.66 -16.51
N ASN A 12 1.95 -0.35 -16.51
CA ASN A 12 0.63 -0.30 -17.15
C ASN A 12 -0.45 0.34 -16.27
N ASP A 13 -0.14 0.69 -15.02
CA ASP A 13 -1.09 1.35 -14.12
C ASP A 13 -1.23 2.86 -14.39
N ILE A 14 -0.65 3.36 -15.48
CA ILE A 14 -0.82 4.75 -15.93
C ILE A 14 -2.30 5.04 -16.22
N ASP A 15 -3.08 4.10 -16.73
CA ASP A 15 -4.48 4.35 -17.10
C ASP A 15 -5.40 4.59 -15.88
N VAL A 16 -4.90 4.28 -14.68
CA VAL A 16 -5.53 4.64 -13.41
C VAL A 16 -5.60 6.17 -13.22
N LEU A 17 -4.76 6.93 -13.95
CA LEU A 17 -4.58 8.39 -13.92
C LEU A 17 -5.80 9.19 -14.37
N GLU A 18 -6.48 8.75 -15.43
CA GLU A 18 -7.47 9.59 -16.12
C GLU A 18 -8.83 9.57 -15.44
N LYS A 19 -9.10 8.54 -14.63
CA LYS A 19 -10.47 8.24 -14.22
C LYS A 19 -10.91 8.91 -12.93
N PHE A 20 -10.02 9.37 -12.05
CA PHE A 20 -10.51 9.81 -10.73
C PHE A 20 -9.79 10.99 -10.06
N PRO A 21 -10.55 11.93 -9.46
CA PRO A 21 -10.01 13.01 -8.68
C PRO A 21 -9.50 12.50 -7.33
N LEU A 22 -8.28 12.91 -7.00
CA LEU A 22 -7.52 12.65 -5.77
C LEU A 22 -8.13 13.18 -4.46
N LYS A 23 -9.43 13.49 -4.44
CA LYS A 23 -10.06 14.17 -3.31
C LYS A 23 -10.42 13.19 -2.20
N SER A 24 -9.52 13.16 -1.20
CA SER A 24 -9.80 12.92 0.21
C SER A 24 -10.39 11.54 0.56
N PHE A 25 -9.55 10.51 0.54
CA PHE A 25 -9.98 9.13 0.85
C PHE A 25 -9.33 8.49 2.08
N PHE A 26 -8.39 9.14 2.76
CA PHE A 26 -7.66 8.50 3.87
C PHE A 26 -7.71 9.31 5.17
N ASN A 27 -7.29 8.71 6.28
CA ASN A 27 -7.24 9.31 7.61
C ASN A 27 -5.76 9.42 8.03
N LYS A 28 -5.41 10.38 8.91
CA LYS A 28 -4.02 10.63 9.36
C LYS A 28 -3.35 9.44 10.09
N GLN A 29 -4.11 8.41 10.44
CA GLN A 29 -3.62 7.23 11.15
C GLN A 29 -2.99 6.16 10.24
N LEU A 30 -2.95 6.39 8.92
CA LEU A 30 -2.49 5.43 7.93
C LEU A 30 -1.18 5.89 7.28
N LYS A 31 -0.16 5.03 7.33
CA LYS A 31 1.08 5.19 6.54
C LYS A 31 0.90 4.57 5.17
N ILE A 32 1.18 5.32 4.11
CA ILE A 32 1.03 4.84 2.74
C ILE A 32 2.41 4.77 2.07
N CYS A 33 2.77 3.59 1.57
CA CYS A 33 3.94 3.38 0.73
C CYS A 33 3.50 3.12 -0.71
N LEU A 34 3.79 4.06 -1.60
CA LEU A 34 3.57 3.91 -3.03
C LEU A 34 4.88 3.40 -3.66
N VAL A 35 4.83 2.22 -4.27
CA VAL A 35 5.99 1.55 -4.85
C VAL A 35 5.95 1.70 -6.37
N ASN A 36 6.93 2.39 -6.94
CA ASN A 36 7.18 2.38 -8.39
C ASN A 36 8.01 1.15 -8.73
N ASN A 37 7.39 0.15 -9.36
CA ASN A 37 8.05 -1.10 -9.71
C ASN A 37 8.73 -1.01 -11.08
N GLY A 38 10.05 -0.84 -11.11
CA GLY A 38 10.81 -0.76 -12.36
C GLY A 38 11.22 0.64 -12.80
N ASN A 39 11.17 1.63 -11.91
CA ASN A 39 11.67 2.99 -12.13
C ASN A 39 11.07 3.67 -13.37
N ASP A 40 9.77 3.48 -13.60
CA ASP A 40 9.08 4.17 -14.68
C ASP A 40 8.89 5.65 -14.32
N ASN A 41 9.35 6.55 -15.20
CA ASN A 41 9.30 7.99 -14.95
C ASN A 41 7.89 8.56 -14.93
N LYS A 42 6.96 7.99 -15.71
CA LYS A 42 5.57 8.45 -15.77
C LYS A 42 4.85 8.05 -14.48
N ILE A 43 5.05 6.82 -14.02
CA ILE A 43 4.57 6.36 -12.71
C ILE A 43 5.18 7.22 -11.60
N LEU A 44 6.49 7.46 -11.59
CA LEU A 44 7.14 8.25 -10.54
C LEU A 44 6.55 9.66 -10.43
N LYS A 45 6.36 10.36 -11.56
CA LYS A 45 5.70 11.67 -11.62
C LYS A 45 4.27 11.60 -11.08
N LEU A 46 3.53 10.54 -11.38
CA LEU A 46 2.21 10.30 -10.81
C LEU A 46 2.28 10.18 -9.29
N LEU A 47 3.17 9.34 -8.75
CA LEU A 47 3.27 9.13 -7.30
C LEU A 47 3.59 10.43 -6.55
N PHE A 48 4.43 11.31 -7.12
CA PHE A 48 4.70 12.63 -6.55
C PHE A 48 3.46 13.52 -6.56
N LYS A 49 2.69 13.57 -7.65
CA LYS A 49 1.41 14.30 -7.68
C LYS A 49 0.42 13.76 -6.64
N LEU A 50 0.35 12.44 -6.44
CA LEU A 50 -0.47 11.83 -5.39
C LEU A 50 -0.04 12.28 -4.00
N LYS A 51 1.28 12.34 -3.77
CA LYS A 51 1.85 12.80 -2.50
C LYS A 51 1.57 14.27 -2.23
N GLU A 52 1.77 15.15 -3.21
CA GLU A 52 1.62 16.60 -3.07
C GLU A 52 0.16 17.04 -2.90
N SER A 53 -0.77 16.37 -3.59
CA SER A 53 -2.21 16.66 -3.48
C SER A 53 -2.86 16.09 -2.21
N SER A 54 -2.11 15.34 -1.41
CA SER A 54 -2.59 14.58 -0.27
C SER A 54 -2.20 15.24 1.06
N LYS A 55 -3.07 15.08 2.07
CA LYS A 55 -2.80 15.46 3.47
C LYS A 55 -2.24 14.28 4.30
N PHE A 56 -1.87 13.17 3.66
CA PHE A 56 -1.45 11.91 4.30
C PHE A 56 0.05 11.74 4.32
N ASP A 57 0.52 10.90 5.25
CA ASP A 57 1.91 10.47 5.30
C ASP A 57 2.19 9.43 4.20
N ILE A 58 2.55 9.95 3.02
CA ILE A 58 2.88 9.17 1.83
C ILE A 58 4.40 9.13 1.66
N SER A 59 4.91 7.91 1.64
CA SER A 59 6.26 7.58 1.21
C SER A 59 6.25 6.98 -0.18
N ILE A 60 7.24 7.34 -0.99
CA ILE A 60 7.42 6.81 -2.35
C ILE A 60 8.68 5.96 -2.34
N LEU A 61 8.54 4.69 -2.71
CA LEU A 61 9.65 3.76 -2.89
C LEU A 61 9.85 3.52 -4.39
N ASN A 62 11.02 3.88 -4.90
CA ASN A 62 11.35 3.69 -6.30
C ASN A 62 12.28 2.47 -6.49
N LEU A 63 11.78 1.42 -7.15
CA LEU A 63 12.56 0.20 -7.40
C LEU A 63 13.32 0.32 -8.71
N ARG A 64 14.66 0.16 -8.67
CA ARG A 64 15.53 0.29 -9.84
C ARG A 64 15.23 -0.69 -10.98
N LYS A 65 14.72 -1.87 -10.65
CA LYS A 65 14.36 -2.93 -11.60
C LYS A 65 12.98 -3.45 -11.24
N GLU A 66 12.24 -3.84 -12.26
CA GLU A 66 10.94 -4.50 -12.11
C GLU A 66 11.12 -5.81 -11.33
N LYS A 67 10.12 -6.15 -10.52
CA LYS A 67 10.11 -7.34 -9.68
C LYS A 67 8.77 -8.04 -9.81
N ALA A 68 8.75 -9.34 -9.53
CA ALA A 68 7.49 -10.01 -9.30
C ALA A 68 6.70 -9.30 -8.18
N SER A 69 5.37 -9.23 -8.31
CA SER A 69 4.48 -8.44 -7.43
C SER A 69 4.80 -8.62 -5.94
N MET A 70 4.91 -9.86 -5.45
CA MET A 70 5.20 -10.11 -4.03
C MET A 70 6.63 -9.70 -3.61
N ALA A 71 7.59 -9.70 -4.53
CA ALA A 71 8.92 -9.18 -4.27
C ALA A 71 8.95 -7.64 -4.19
N ALA A 72 8.12 -6.96 -4.97
CA ALA A 72 7.89 -5.52 -4.84
C ALA A 72 7.17 -5.19 -3.50
N VAL A 73 6.15 -5.96 -3.12
CA VAL A 73 5.50 -5.85 -1.80
C VAL A 73 6.52 -6.00 -0.68
N LYS A 74 7.36 -7.04 -0.70
CA LYS A 74 8.43 -7.25 0.30
C LYS A 74 9.38 -6.05 0.41
N ALA A 75 9.68 -5.38 -0.70
CA ALA A 75 10.48 -4.16 -0.67
C ALA A 75 9.76 -3.02 0.04
N GLY A 76 8.46 -2.83 -0.22
CA GLY A 76 7.60 -1.88 0.50
C GLY A 76 7.49 -2.20 2.00
N VAL A 77 7.33 -3.48 2.36
CA VAL A 77 7.27 -3.92 3.77
C VAL A 77 8.56 -3.55 4.48
N ARG A 78 9.73 -3.91 3.91
CA ARG A 78 11.03 -3.56 4.49
C ARG A 78 11.21 -2.05 4.66
N PHE A 79 10.75 -1.27 3.68
CA PHE A 79 10.82 0.18 3.74
C PHE A 79 9.96 0.74 4.91
N LEU A 80 8.73 0.26 5.03
CA LEU A 80 7.82 0.68 6.11
C LEU A 80 8.30 0.21 7.49
N SER A 81 8.69 -1.05 7.64
CA SER A 81 9.17 -1.61 8.91
C SER A 81 10.49 -1.01 9.38
N LYS A 82 11.30 -0.44 8.47
CA LYS A 82 12.52 0.29 8.85
C LYS A 82 12.20 1.67 9.43
N THR A 83 11.10 2.27 8.97
CA THR A 83 10.76 3.65 9.31
C THR A 83 9.85 3.72 10.53
N GLU A 84 9.01 2.71 10.78
CA GLU A 84 8.12 2.65 11.94
C GLU A 84 7.79 1.23 12.40
N ASP A 85 7.41 1.11 13.67
CA ASP A 85 6.76 -0.10 14.20
C ASP A 85 5.29 -0.15 13.73
N ILE A 86 5.07 -0.83 12.59
CA ILE A 86 3.74 -1.03 12.00
C ILE A 86 3.22 -2.42 12.39
N ASN A 87 2.05 -2.44 13.02
CA ASN A 87 1.42 -3.67 13.51
C ASN A 87 0.71 -4.46 12.40
N LEU A 88 0.12 -3.75 11.43
CA LEU A 88 -0.62 -4.34 10.30
C LEU A 88 -0.21 -3.66 9.01
N ILE A 89 0.22 -4.45 8.02
CA ILE A 89 0.51 -3.97 6.68
C ILE A 89 -0.46 -4.64 5.71
N VAL A 90 -1.10 -3.81 4.90
CA VAL A 90 -2.00 -4.27 3.85
C VAL A 90 -1.41 -3.93 2.50
N HIS A 91 -1.36 -4.88 1.57
CA HIS A 91 -0.95 -4.59 0.20
C HIS A 91 -2.13 -4.69 -0.76
N THR A 92 -2.08 -3.86 -1.80
CA THR A 92 -3.17 -3.78 -2.78
C THR A 92 -2.65 -3.32 -4.14
N PRO A 93 -3.27 -3.75 -5.25
CA PRO A 93 -3.08 -3.08 -6.53
C PRO A 93 -3.67 -1.66 -6.49
N PRO A 94 -3.23 -0.75 -7.40
CA PRO A 94 -3.68 0.63 -7.41
C PRO A 94 -5.19 0.75 -7.49
N LYS A 95 -5.84 -0.04 -8.35
CA LYS A 95 -7.30 -0.02 -8.55
C LYS A 95 -8.14 -0.11 -7.26
N ASN A 96 -7.69 -0.82 -6.21
CA ASN A 96 -8.52 -1.00 -5.01
C ASN A 96 -8.30 0.10 -3.97
N ILE A 97 -7.22 0.91 -4.05
CA ILE A 97 -7.03 2.04 -3.13
C ILE A 97 -8.17 3.06 -3.25
N PHE A 98 -8.83 3.11 -4.41
CA PHE A 98 -9.95 3.99 -4.68
C PHE A 98 -11.28 3.49 -4.10
N ASN A 99 -11.34 2.26 -3.60
CA ASN A 99 -12.56 1.73 -3.02
C ASN A 99 -12.70 2.18 -1.55
N LYS A 100 -13.49 3.24 -1.35
CA LYS A 100 -13.77 3.84 -0.04
C LYS A 100 -14.30 2.84 0.99
N ASN A 101 -15.11 1.86 0.56
CA ASN A 101 -15.66 0.86 1.48
C ASN A 101 -14.57 -0.10 1.96
N LEU A 102 -13.68 -0.52 1.08
CA LEU A 102 -12.54 -1.38 1.45
C LEU A 102 -11.59 -0.66 2.41
N MET A 103 -11.29 0.60 2.11
CA MET A 103 -10.40 1.40 2.95
C MET A 103 -11.01 1.68 4.34
N LYS A 104 -12.33 1.92 4.40
CA LYS A 104 -13.04 2.03 5.69
C LYS A 104 -13.05 0.72 6.48
N LYS A 105 -13.27 -0.43 5.82
CA LYS A 105 -13.17 -1.74 6.46
C LYS A 105 -11.78 -1.96 7.04
N MET A 106 -10.74 -1.73 6.24
CA MET A 106 -9.34 -1.85 6.66
C MET A 106 -9.01 -0.98 7.90
N LEU A 107 -9.57 0.23 7.98
CA LEU A 107 -9.40 1.10 9.15
C LEU A 107 -10.07 0.56 10.42
N LYS A 108 -11.11 -0.27 10.31
CA LYS A 108 -11.83 -0.85 11.46
C LYS A 108 -11.22 -2.14 12.02
N ILE A 109 -10.40 -2.84 11.24
CA ILE A 109 -9.78 -4.12 11.63
C ILE A 109 -8.92 -3.97 12.89
N SER A 110 -9.15 -4.83 13.87
CA SER A 110 -8.40 -4.97 15.11
C SER A 110 -7.41 -6.15 15.03
N ASP A 111 -6.58 -6.32 16.06
CA ASP A 111 -5.64 -7.46 16.10
C ASP A 111 -6.38 -8.81 16.22
N ASP A 112 -7.55 -8.84 16.85
CA ASP A 112 -8.35 -10.06 17.06
C ASP A 112 -8.97 -10.58 15.75
N ASP A 113 -9.13 -9.72 14.75
CA ASP A 113 -9.69 -10.06 13.44
C ASP A 113 -8.64 -10.72 12.50
N LEU A 114 -7.37 -10.80 12.92
CA LEU A 114 -6.26 -11.20 12.06
C LEU A 114 -5.82 -12.65 12.30
N ALA A 115 -5.89 -13.47 11.24
CA ALA A 115 -5.37 -14.82 11.27
C ALA A 115 -3.83 -14.84 11.40
N LEU A 116 -3.31 -15.54 12.40
CA LEU A 116 -1.86 -15.67 12.61
C LEU A 116 -1.20 -16.44 11.46
N LYS A 117 -0.41 -15.76 10.63
CA LYS A 117 0.41 -16.38 9.57
C LYS A 117 1.74 -16.93 10.14
N ILE A 118 1.68 -17.92 11.03
CA ILE A 118 2.87 -18.43 11.77
C ILE A 118 3.90 -19.06 10.83
N ASP A 119 3.44 -19.74 9.78
CA ASP A 119 4.29 -20.43 8.79
C ASP A 119 4.97 -19.47 7.80
N GLU A 120 4.53 -18.20 7.76
CA GLU A 120 5.16 -17.18 6.93
C GLU A 120 6.47 -16.68 7.56
N ARG A 121 7.33 -16.15 6.68
CA ARG A 121 8.53 -15.43 7.14
C ARG A 121 8.12 -14.34 8.13
N VAL A 122 8.88 -14.14 9.20
CA VAL A 122 8.61 -13.14 10.27
C VAL A 122 8.18 -11.78 9.70
N LEU A 123 8.83 -11.33 8.63
CA LEU A 123 8.54 -10.09 7.92
C LEU A 123 7.12 -10.00 7.34
N LEU A 124 6.53 -11.13 6.94
CA LEU A 124 5.25 -11.23 6.24
C LEU A 124 4.09 -11.63 7.16
N ARG A 125 4.36 -12.00 8.41
CA ARG A 125 3.30 -12.48 9.33
C ARG A 125 2.23 -11.44 9.62
N LYS A 126 2.57 -10.16 9.45
CA LYS A 126 1.69 -9.00 9.64
C LYS A 126 1.23 -8.39 8.31
N VAL A 127 1.44 -9.10 7.19
CA VAL A 127 1.19 -8.61 5.83
C VAL A 127 0.00 -9.36 5.22
N TYR A 128 -1.01 -8.60 4.79
CA TYR A 128 -2.25 -9.15 4.25
C TYR A 128 -2.59 -8.49 2.92
N ALA A 129 -3.17 -9.24 2.00
CA ALA A 129 -3.77 -8.63 0.82
C ALA A 129 -5.05 -7.91 1.25
N LEU A 130 -5.36 -6.77 0.64
CA LEU A 130 -6.61 -6.07 0.96
C LEU A 130 -7.84 -6.97 0.79
N ASP A 131 -7.81 -7.86 -0.20
CA ASP A 131 -8.93 -8.76 -0.51
C ASP A 131 -9.08 -9.90 0.52
N GLU A 132 -8.01 -10.32 1.21
CA GLU A 132 -8.08 -11.28 2.33
C GLU A 132 -8.91 -10.71 3.48
N LEU A 133 -8.79 -9.40 3.71
CA LEU A 133 -9.42 -8.70 4.82
C LEU A 133 -10.90 -8.35 4.58
N ILE A 134 -11.42 -8.59 3.36
CA ILE A 134 -12.83 -8.33 3.02
C ILE A 134 -13.73 -9.45 3.53
N ASN A 135 -13.17 -10.65 3.67
CA ASN A 135 -13.84 -11.88 4.04
C ASN A 135 -13.62 -12.28 5.52
N CYS A 136 -12.91 -11.45 6.29
CA CYS A 136 -12.81 -11.55 7.74
C CYS A 136 -14.06 -10.94 8.41
#